data_AF-A0A6A7YEK6-F1
#
_entry.id   AF-A0A6A7YEK6-F1
#
_cell.length_a   1.000
_cell.length_b   1.000
_cell.length_c   1.000
_cell.angle_alpha   90.00
_cell.angle_beta   90.00
_cell.angle_gamma   90.00
#
_symmetry.space_group_name_H-M   'P 1'
#
loop_
_entity.id
_entity.type
_entity.pdbx_description
1 polymer ?
#
loop_
_entity_poly.entity_id
_entity_poly.type
_entity_poly.pdbx_seq_one_letter_code
_entity_poly.pdbx_strand_id
1 'polypeptide(L)'
;MLASLLTGFNSVLADSKDPVGDWWLVYSVGTGKNNIVFVADLTSMTPPVKKGGTQFVEVSQIFADPSKPLVDVYTVEVQCAKHRARFVKGTSTDRASNVRRDLEVSNEWLTLDDNALLYTFGFVCNPRDRVFNGMLSLGKFTHKKLLETIAELQAPPKTPMQELEQMLGNDKPHGPGEMK
;
A
#
# COMPACT_ATOMS: atom_id res chain seq x y z
N MET A 1 59.34 11.20 19.23
CA MET A 1 58.36 10.44 20.04
C MET A 1 56.97 10.73 19.48
N LEU A 2 56.16 9.68 19.32
CA LEU A 2 54.91 9.61 18.55
C LEU A 2 53.79 10.50 19.10
N ALA A 3 53.10 11.22 18.21
CA ALA A 3 51.78 11.77 18.46
C ALA A 3 50.72 10.71 18.12
N SER A 4 49.87 10.34 19.09
CA SER A 4 48.69 9.50 18.85
C SER A 4 47.44 10.38 18.89
N LEU A 5 46.79 10.54 17.73
CA LEU A 5 45.47 11.16 17.61
C LEU A 5 44.42 10.05 17.64
N LEU A 6 43.63 10.01 18.71
CA LEU A 6 42.43 9.18 18.84
C LEU A 6 41.32 9.79 17.97
N THR A 7 41.07 9.20 16.80
CA THR A 7 39.86 9.47 16.01
C THR A 7 38.67 8.73 16.62
N GLY A 8 37.81 9.48 17.32
CA GLY A 8 36.53 8.99 17.80
C GLY A 8 35.61 8.64 16.63
N PHE A 9 35.14 7.40 16.60
CA PHE A 9 34.07 6.97 15.71
C PHE A 9 32.74 7.55 16.21
N ASN A 10 32.23 8.59 15.55
CA ASN A 10 30.84 8.98 15.72
C ASN A 10 29.97 7.94 15.00
N SER A 11 29.37 7.03 15.78
CA SER A 11 28.31 6.16 15.29
C SER A 11 27.07 7.01 15.06
N VAL A 12 26.73 7.28 13.79
CA VAL A 12 25.44 7.83 13.42
C VAL A 12 24.38 6.78 13.73
N LEU A 13 23.56 7.04 14.75
CA LEU A 13 22.30 6.33 14.94
C LEU A 13 21.39 6.72 13.76
N ALA A 14 21.09 5.76 12.89
CA ALA A 14 20.04 5.91 11.89
C ALA A 14 18.72 6.11 12.64
N ASP A 15 18.16 7.31 12.58
CA ASP A 15 16.79 7.62 12.99
C ASP A 15 15.86 6.78 12.10
N SER A 16 15.38 5.64 12.61
CA SER A 16 14.50 4.73 11.89
C SER A 16 13.10 5.34 11.81
N LYS A 17 12.95 6.42 11.05
CA LYS A 17 11.64 6.90 10.63
C LYS A 17 11.04 5.87 9.69
N ASP A 18 9.80 5.49 9.96
CA ASP A 18 9.03 4.65 9.04
C ASP A 18 9.10 5.23 7.62
N PRO A 19 9.43 4.42 6.61
CA PRO A 19 9.56 4.92 5.25
C PRO A 19 8.24 5.54 4.77
N VAL A 20 8.35 6.72 4.16
CA VAL A 20 7.23 7.44 3.57
C VAL A 20 7.11 7.01 2.11
N GLY A 21 5.97 6.40 1.76
CA GLY A 21 5.62 6.06 0.38
C GLY A 21 4.90 7.19 -0.34
N ASP A 22 4.70 7.04 -1.65
CA ASP A 22 3.90 7.91 -2.51
C ASP A 22 2.80 7.05 -3.12
N TRP A 23 1.62 7.12 -2.50
CA TRP A 23 0.59 6.10 -2.63
C TRP A 23 -0.45 6.49 -3.67
N TRP A 24 -0.83 5.52 -4.50
CA TRP A 24 -1.81 5.69 -5.56
C TRP A 24 -2.83 4.58 -5.54
N LEU A 25 -4.11 4.90 -5.45
CA LEU A 25 -5.18 3.94 -5.72
C LEU A 25 -5.15 3.61 -7.21
N VAL A 26 -4.84 2.35 -7.55
CA VAL A 26 -4.71 1.90 -8.93
C VAL A 26 -5.96 1.18 -9.43
N TYR A 27 -6.65 0.46 -8.53
CA TYR A 27 -7.85 -0.30 -8.85
C TYR A 27 -8.66 -0.58 -7.59
N SER A 28 -9.97 -0.71 -7.71
CA SER A 28 -10.86 -1.15 -6.64
C SER A 28 -11.92 -2.06 -7.21
N VAL A 29 -12.31 -3.08 -6.46
CA VAL A 29 -13.35 -4.04 -6.88
C VAL A 29 -14.21 -4.45 -5.70
N GLY A 30 -15.50 -4.63 -5.96
CA GLY A 30 -16.49 -4.91 -4.92
C GLY A 30 -17.02 -3.65 -4.25
N THR A 31 -17.83 -3.84 -3.22
CA THR A 31 -18.47 -2.75 -2.47
C THR A 31 -18.64 -3.14 -0.99
N GLY A 32 -18.74 -2.13 -0.12
CA GLY A 32 -18.92 -2.31 1.32
C GLY A 32 -17.89 -3.27 1.91
N LYS A 33 -18.36 -4.25 2.69
CA LYS A 33 -17.50 -5.25 3.35
C LYS A 33 -16.72 -6.17 2.38
N ASN A 34 -17.12 -6.25 1.11
CA ASN A 34 -16.44 -7.08 0.12
C ASN A 34 -15.48 -6.24 -0.75
N ASN A 35 -15.33 -4.95 -0.48
CA ASN A 35 -14.45 -4.09 -1.26
C ASN A 35 -12.99 -4.47 -1.05
N ILE A 36 -12.24 -4.47 -2.15
CA ILE A 36 -10.79 -4.66 -2.17
C ILE A 36 -10.19 -3.48 -2.92
N VAL A 37 -9.27 -2.77 -2.28
CA VAL A 37 -8.57 -1.63 -2.85
C VAL A 37 -7.12 -2.02 -3.12
N PHE A 38 -6.67 -1.77 -4.35
CA PHE A 38 -5.29 -1.96 -4.76
C PHE A 38 -4.60 -0.60 -4.81
N VAL A 39 -3.50 -0.48 -4.06
CA VAL A 39 -2.71 0.75 -3.95
C VAL A 39 -1.27 0.45 -4.34
N ALA A 40 -0.71 1.21 -5.28
CA ALA A 40 0.71 1.11 -5.64
C ALA A 40 1.53 2.19 -4.91
N ASP A 41 2.76 1.84 -4.54
CA ASP A 41 3.76 2.79 -4.02
C ASP A 41 4.69 3.24 -5.14
N LEU A 42 4.59 4.50 -5.56
CA LEU A 42 5.47 5.09 -6.57
C LEU A 42 6.94 5.14 -6.10
N THR A 43 7.21 5.25 -4.80
CA THR A 43 8.59 5.30 -4.27
C THR A 43 9.28 3.94 -4.32
N SER A 44 8.51 2.85 -4.32
CA SER A 44 9.02 1.49 -4.49
C SER A 44 9.47 1.19 -5.92
N MET A 45 9.14 2.07 -6.88
CA MET A 45 9.45 1.82 -8.28
C MET A 45 10.95 1.89 -8.57
N THR A 46 11.48 0.83 -9.15
CA THR A 46 12.86 0.85 -9.65
C THR A 46 12.92 1.51 -11.03
N PRO A 47 13.85 2.44 -11.29
CA PRO A 47 14.06 2.95 -12.64
C PRO A 47 14.48 1.82 -13.58
N PRO A 48 14.05 1.85 -14.85
CA PRO A 48 14.41 0.80 -15.80
C PRO A 48 15.91 0.83 -16.09
N VAL A 49 16.60 -0.31 -15.90
CA VAL A 49 18.06 -0.44 -16.10
C VAL A 49 18.50 -0.10 -17.53
N LYS A 50 17.61 -0.30 -18.52
CA LYS A 50 17.76 0.06 -19.94
C LYS A 50 16.41 0.49 -20.50
N LYS A 51 16.36 1.20 -21.63
CA LYS A 51 15.10 1.53 -22.33
C LYS A 51 14.32 0.23 -22.62
N GLY A 52 13.12 0.10 -22.05
CA GLY A 52 12.31 -1.14 -22.15
C GLY A 52 12.72 -2.27 -21.19
N GLY A 53 13.59 -2.00 -20.22
CA GLY A 53 13.96 -2.92 -19.16
C GLY A 53 12.84 -3.19 -18.16
N THR A 54 13.02 -4.23 -17.36
CA THR A 54 12.14 -4.57 -16.24
C THR A 54 12.06 -3.40 -15.24
N GLN A 55 10.87 -3.18 -14.70
CA GLN A 55 10.61 -2.32 -13.54
C GLN A 55 9.91 -3.15 -12.46
N PHE A 56 10.11 -2.78 -11.20
CA PHE A 56 9.39 -3.36 -10.07
C PHE A 56 8.50 -2.29 -9.45
N VAL A 57 7.40 -2.72 -8.82
CA VAL A 57 6.54 -1.86 -7.99
C VAL A 57 5.93 -2.70 -6.87
N GLU A 58 5.77 -2.13 -5.69
CA GLU A 58 4.99 -2.71 -4.60
C GLU A 58 3.54 -2.28 -4.70
N VAL A 59 2.63 -3.26 -4.58
CA VAL A 59 1.18 -3.07 -4.61
C VAL A 59 0.57 -3.71 -3.36
N SER A 60 -0.15 -2.90 -2.59
CA SER A 60 -0.93 -3.30 -1.43
C SER A 60 -2.37 -3.62 -1.87
N GLN A 61 -2.80 -4.85 -1.64
CA GLN A 61 -4.19 -5.29 -1.71
C GLN A 61 -4.80 -5.20 -0.32
N ILE A 62 -5.72 -4.25 -0.11
CA ILE A 62 -6.28 -3.93 1.19
C ILE A 62 -7.75 -4.36 1.23
N PHE A 63 -8.08 -5.22 2.18
CA PHE A 63 -9.39 -5.85 2.28
C PHE A 63 -10.29 -5.09 3.25
N ALA A 64 -11.53 -4.79 2.83
CA ALA A 64 -12.57 -4.31 3.73
C ALA A 64 -13.14 -5.44 4.62
N ASP A 65 -13.08 -6.69 4.15
CA ASP A 65 -13.63 -7.85 4.85
C ASP A 65 -12.81 -8.14 6.13
N PRO A 66 -13.43 -8.09 7.33
CA PRO A 66 -12.72 -8.35 8.58
C PRO A 66 -12.26 -9.81 8.73
N SER A 67 -12.81 -10.75 7.96
CA SER A 67 -12.38 -12.16 7.93
C SER A 67 -11.13 -12.40 7.06
N LYS A 68 -10.71 -11.39 6.29
CA LYS A 68 -9.49 -11.41 5.47
C LYS A 68 -8.32 -10.74 6.20
N PRO A 69 -7.08 -11.00 5.76
CA PRO A 69 -5.91 -10.24 6.22
C PRO A 69 -6.17 -8.72 6.11
N LEU A 70 -5.43 -7.94 6.88
CA LEU A 70 -5.51 -6.48 6.78
C LEU A 70 -5.04 -6.01 5.40
N VAL A 71 -3.90 -6.54 4.97
CA VAL A 71 -3.27 -6.21 3.71
C VAL A 71 -2.40 -7.37 3.23
N ASP A 72 -2.44 -7.62 1.92
CA ASP A 72 -1.41 -8.37 1.23
C ASP A 72 -0.58 -7.40 0.40
N VAL A 73 0.75 -7.50 0.47
CA VAL A 73 1.69 -6.63 -0.26
C VAL A 73 2.47 -7.48 -1.22
N TYR A 74 2.41 -7.15 -2.50
CA TYR A 74 3.11 -7.85 -3.57
C TYR A 74 4.17 -6.97 -4.21
N THR A 75 5.33 -7.54 -4.53
CA THR A 75 6.23 -6.93 -5.50
C THR A 75 5.94 -7.51 -6.87
N VAL A 76 5.59 -6.62 -7.80
CA VAL A 76 5.24 -6.96 -9.17
C VAL A 76 6.40 -6.57 -10.08
N GLU A 77 6.86 -7.51 -10.89
CA GLU A 77 7.78 -7.27 -11.99
C GLU A 77 6.99 -6.95 -13.26
N VAL A 78 7.33 -5.84 -13.92
CA VAL A 78 6.65 -5.36 -15.12
C VAL A 78 7.64 -5.20 -16.26
N GLN A 79 7.28 -5.74 -17.44
CA GLN A 79 8.02 -5.56 -18.69
C GLN A 79 7.15 -4.84 -19.73
N CYS A 80 7.16 -3.51 -19.69
CA CYS A 80 6.32 -2.67 -20.54
C CYS A 80 6.45 -3.00 -22.03
N ALA A 81 7.68 -3.19 -22.53
CA ALA A 81 7.94 -3.50 -23.94
C ALA A 81 7.44 -4.88 -24.38
N LYS A 82 7.22 -5.81 -23.43
CA LYS A 82 6.73 -7.17 -23.68
C LYS A 82 5.28 -7.38 -23.24
N HIS A 83 4.62 -6.32 -22.76
CA HIS A 83 3.22 -6.32 -22.35
C HIS A 83 2.87 -7.48 -21.39
N ARG A 84 3.69 -7.66 -20.35
CA ARG A 84 3.53 -8.74 -19.36
C ARG A 84 4.02 -8.31 -17.99
N ALA A 85 3.48 -8.96 -16.97
CA ALA A 85 3.87 -8.78 -15.58
C ALA A 85 3.89 -10.13 -14.84
N ARG A 86 4.49 -10.15 -13.65
CA ARG A 86 4.45 -11.30 -12.74
C ARG A 86 4.62 -10.86 -11.30
N PHE A 87 4.15 -11.69 -10.37
CA PHE A 87 4.49 -11.54 -8.96
C PHE A 87 5.89 -12.10 -8.71
N VAL A 88 6.62 -11.51 -7.76
CA VAL A 88 8.00 -11.92 -7.42
C VAL A 88 8.10 -12.35 -5.96
N LYS A 89 7.41 -11.61 -5.10
CA LYS A 89 7.24 -11.91 -3.68
C LYS A 89 5.93 -11.33 -3.21
N GLY A 90 5.37 -11.93 -2.17
CA GLY A 90 4.19 -11.43 -1.49
C GLY A 90 4.32 -11.62 0.01
N THR A 91 3.65 -10.77 0.77
CA THR A 91 3.53 -10.92 2.23
C THR A 91 2.14 -10.54 2.67
N SER A 92 1.61 -11.22 3.68
CA SER A 92 0.29 -10.99 4.25
C SER A 92 0.43 -10.53 5.69
N THR A 93 -0.34 -9.51 6.07
CA THR A 93 -0.42 -9.02 7.45
C THR A 93 -1.76 -9.43 8.05
N ASP A 94 -1.72 -10.26 9.09
CA ASP A 94 -2.92 -10.64 9.83
C ASP A 94 -3.55 -9.42 10.52
N ARG A 95 -4.88 -9.34 10.47
CA ARG A 95 -5.61 -8.17 10.96
C ARG A 95 -5.63 -8.05 12.48
N ALA A 96 -5.77 -9.17 13.19
CA ALA A 96 -5.95 -9.16 14.64
C ALA A 96 -4.60 -9.06 15.36
N SER A 97 -3.62 -9.82 14.90
CA SER A 97 -2.30 -9.95 15.52
C SER A 97 -1.24 -9.00 14.94
N ASN A 98 -1.49 -8.40 13.77
CA ASN A 98 -0.50 -7.66 12.98
C ASN A 98 0.74 -8.49 12.60
N VAL A 99 0.67 -9.82 12.72
CA VAL A 99 1.78 -10.72 12.34
C VAL A 99 1.88 -10.77 10.83
N ARG A 100 3.09 -10.54 10.32
CA ARG A 100 3.43 -10.65 8.90
C ARG A 100 3.91 -12.05 8.56
N ARG A 101 3.46 -12.60 7.44
CA ARG A 101 3.91 -13.88 6.88
C ARG A 101 4.17 -13.75 5.39
N ASP A 102 5.08 -14.57 4.87
CA ASP A 102 5.33 -14.63 3.44
C ASP A 102 4.18 -15.37 2.72
N LEU A 103 3.89 -14.92 1.50
CA LEU A 103 2.95 -15.57 0.60
C LEU A 103 3.71 -16.35 -0.47
N GLU A 104 3.19 -17.53 -0.80
CA GLU A 104 3.62 -18.24 -1.99
C GLU A 104 3.04 -17.53 -3.22
N VAL A 105 3.91 -17.15 -4.16
CA VAL A 105 3.52 -16.49 -5.41
C VAL A 105 4.06 -17.26 -6.61
N SER A 106 3.30 -17.28 -7.71
CA SER A 106 3.80 -17.80 -8.98
C SER A 106 4.67 -16.74 -9.66
N ASN A 107 5.91 -17.14 -9.99
CA ASN A 107 6.87 -16.30 -10.73
C ASN A 107 6.74 -16.45 -12.26
N GLU A 108 5.65 -17.08 -12.72
CA GLU A 108 5.34 -17.21 -14.13
C GLU A 108 4.92 -15.88 -14.74
N TRP A 109 5.22 -15.69 -16.02
CA TRP A 109 4.76 -14.50 -16.74
C TRP A 109 3.27 -14.61 -17.01
N LEU A 110 2.52 -13.64 -16.52
CA LEU A 110 1.07 -13.59 -16.66
C LEU A 110 0.67 -12.73 -17.86
N THR A 111 -0.43 -13.14 -18.49
CA THR A 111 -1.24 -12.25 -19.31
C THR A 111 -1.93 -11.22 -18.43
N LEU A 112 -2.27 -10.05 -18.97
CA LEU A 112 -2.90 -8.95 -18.22
C LEU A 112 -4.43 -9.04 -18.25
N ASP A 113 -4.96 -10.25 -18.05
CA ASP A 113 -6.39 -10.55 -17.97
C ASP A 113 -6.96 -10.31 -16.57
N ASP A 114 -6.12 -10.37 -15.53
CA ASP A 114 -6.47 -9.87 -14.20
C ASP A 114 -6.45 -8.33 -14.18
N ASN A 115 -7.56 -7.73 -13.75
CA ASN A 115 -7.69 -6.27 -13.71
C ASN A 115 -6.68 -5.61 -12.76
N ALA A 116 -6.45 -6.16 -11.57
CA ALA A 116 -5.50 -5.55 -10.63
C ALA A 116 -4.09 -5.51 -11.23
N LEU A 117 -3.68 -6.57 -11.92
CA LEU A 117 -2.41 -6.65 -12.64
C LEU A 117 -2.38 -5.72 -13.87
N LEU A 118 -3.48 -5.63 -14.62
CA LEU A 118 -3.61 -4.72 -15.77
C LEU A 118 -3.48 -3.25 -15.37
N TYR A 119 -4.19 -2.81 -14.33
CA TYR A 119 -4.09 -1.44 -13.82
C TYR A 119 -2.72 -1.18 -13.19
N THR A 120 -2.12 -2.15 -12.51
CA THR A 120 -0.72 -2.07 -12.05
C THR A 120 0.25 -1.90 -13.22
N PHE A 121 0.07 -2.65 -14.30
CA PHE A 121 0.87 -2.49 -15.52
C PHE A 121 0.72 -1.08 -16.11
N GLY A 122 -0.51 -0.58 -16.23
CA GLY A 122 -0.80 0.78 -16.69
C GLY A 122 -0.13 1.84 -15.81
N PHE A 123 -0.15 1.66 -14.49
CA PHE A 123 0.46 2.58 -13.53
C PHE A 123 1.98 2.72 -13.74
N VAL A 124 2.65 1.59 -14.03
CA VAL A 124 4.09 1.53 -14.26
C VAL A 124 4.46 2.01 -15.66
N CYS A 125 3.72 1.58 -16.69
CA CYS A 125 4.10 1.77 -18.08
C CYS A 125 3.60 3.09 -18.69
N ASN A 126 2.50 3.64 -18.18
CA ASN A 126 1.86 4.85 -18.71
C ASN A 126 1.76 5.95 -17.63
N PRO A 127 2.89 6.45 -17.09
CA PRO A 127 2.87 7.35 -15.94
C PRO A 127 2.16 8.68 -16.20
N ARG A 128 2.11 9.14 -17.46
CA ARG A 128 1.42 10.38 -17.85
C ARG A 128 -0.10 10.23 -17.87
N ASP A 129 -0.60 9.00 -17.99
CA ASP A 129 -2.02 8.72 -18.18
C ASP A 129 -2.69 8.18 -16.92
N ARG A 130 -1.99 8.13 -15.78
CA ARG A 130 -2.52 7.58 -14.51
C ARG A 130 -3.89 8.14 -14.15
N VAL A 131 -4.00 9.47 -14.12
CA VAL A 131 -5.25 10.16 -13.78
C VAL A 131 -6.32 9.91 -14.84
N PHE A 132 -5.96 9.93 -16.13
CA PHE A 132 -6.88 9.61 -17.21
C PHE A 132 -7.41 8.17 -17.12
N ASN A 133 -6.57 7.24 -16.67
CA ASN A 133 -6.92 5.84 -16.43
C ASN A 133 -7.63 5.62 -15.08
N GLY A 134 -8.10 6.68 -14.41
CA GLY A 134 -8.88 6.60 -13.18
C GLY A 134 -8.07 6.31 -11.91
N MET A 135 -6.75 6.41 -11.96
CA MET A 135 -5.89 6.23 -10.79
C MET A 135 -5.82 7.53 -9.98
N LEU A 136 -5.90 7.41 -8.65
CA LEU A 136 -5.94 8.55 -7.74
C LEU A 136 -4.68 8.60 -6.88
N SER A 137 -4.01 9.75 -6.85
CA SER A 137 -2.95 10.00 -5.87
C SER A 137 -3.58 10.19 -4.50
N LEU A 138 -3.18 9.35 -3.54
CA LEU A 138 -3.61 9.44 -2.14
C LEU A 138 -2.68 10.37 -1.35
N GLY A 139 -1.43 10.50 -1.77
CA GLY A 139 -0.42 11.39 -1.19
C GLY A 139 0.78 10.66 -0.62
N LYS A 140 1.62 11.43 0.10
CA LYS A 140 2.89 10.94 0.67
C LYS A 140 2.78 10.79 2.18
N PHE A 141 2.85 9.56 2.66
CA PHE A 141 2.77 9.24 4.09
C PHE A 141 3.29 7.83 4.38
N THR A 142 3.34 7.43 5.64
CA THR A 142 3.77 6.07 6.03
C THR A 142 2.75 5.01 5.61
N HIS A 143 3.17 3.75 5.47
CA HIS A 143 2.24 2.65 5.18
C HIS A 143 1.15 2.55 6.25
N LYS A 144 1.46 2.79 7.54
CA LYS A 144 0.43 2.84 8.58
C LYS A 144 -0.67 3.85 8.25
N LYS A 145 -0.30 5.08 7.85
CA LYS A 145 -1.28 6.11 7.49
C LYS A 145 -2.06 5.74 6.22
N LEU A 146 -1.45 4.99 5.29
CA LEU A 146 -2.18 4.42 4.15
C LEU A 146 -3.32 3.51 4.63
N LEU A 147 -3.02 2.53 5.49
CA LEU A 147 -4.01 1.56 5.95
C LEU A 147 -5.15 2.25 6.69
N GLU A 148 -4.85 3.25 7.52
CA GLU A 148 -5.86 4.11 8.18
C GLU A 148 -6.72 4.84 7.15
N THR A 149 -6.11 5.47 6.14
CA THR A 149 -6.81 6.21 5.09
C THR A 149 -7.75 5.31 4.29
N ILE A 150 -7.28 4.13 3.89
CA ILE A 150 -8.11 3.18 3.15
C ILE A 150 -9.23 2.60 4.03
N ALA A 151 -8.96 2.34 5.31
CA ALA A 151 -9.99 1.89 6.24
C ALA A 151 -11.12 2.93 6.39
N GLU A 152 -10.78 4.23 6.47
CA GLU A 152 -11.76 5.32 6.48
C GLU A 152 -12.58 5.37 5.18
N LEU A 153 -11.93 5.21 4.01
CA LEU A 153 -12.61 5.17 2.71
C LEU A 153 -13.53 3.96 2.53
N GLN A 154 -13.21 2.85 3.19
CA GLN A 154 -13.99 1.61 3.15
C GLN A 154 -15.08 1.54 4.24
N ALA A 155 -15.06 2.47 5.21
CA ALA A 155 -16.04 2.50 6.28
C ALA A 155 -17.45 2.82 5.74
N PRO A 156 -18.51 2.29 6.38
CA PRO A 156 -19.86 2.74 6.10
C PRO A 156 -19.97 4.26 6.27
N PRO A 157 -20.80 4.95 5.46
CA PRO A 157 -21.04 6.37 5.65
C PRO A 157 -21.55 6.61 7.07
N LYS A 158 -21.06 7.67 7.70
CA LYS A 158 -21.50 8.07 9.04
C LYS A 158 -22.99 8.42 8.99
N THR A 159 -23.71 8.06 10.03
CA THR A 159 -25.09 8.55 10.20
C THR A 159 -25.07 10.05 10.51
N PRO A 160 -26.15 10.80 10.22
CA PRO A 160 -26.21 12.22 10.56
C PRO A 160 -25.94 12.53 12.04
N MET A 161 -26.28 11.60 12.95
CA MET A 161 -25.97 11.73 14.38
C MET A 161 -24.47 11.61 14.66
N GLN A 162 -23.78 10.67 14.03
CA GLN A 162 -22.33 10.50 14.17
C GLN A 162 -21.56 11.66 13.54
N GLU A 163 -22.05 12.22 12.43
CA GLU A 163 -21.49 13.44 11.85
C GLU A 163 -21.64 14.63 12.79
N LEU A 164 -22.83 14.79 13.39
CA LEU A 164 -23.09 15.84 14.38
C LEU A 164 -22.19 15.68 15.61
N GLU A 165 -22.02 14.47 16.15
CA GLU A 165 -21.13 14.18 17.29
C GLU A 165 -19.66 14.52 16.97
N GLN A 166 -19.19 14.16 15.77
CA GLN A 166 -17.85 14.50 15.31
C GLN A 166 -17.67 16.02 15.16
N MET A 167 -18.65 16.72 14.58
CA MET A 167 -18.64 18.18 14.45
C MET A 167 -18.65 18.89 15.80
N LEU A 168 -19.30 18.30 16.80
CA LEU A 168 -19.34 18.79 18.17
C LEU A 168 -18.08 18.43 18.97
N GLY A 169 -17.15 17.66 18.41
CA GLY A 169 -15.92 17.21 19.08
C GLY A 169 -16.17 16.22 20.22
N ASN A 170 -17.31 15.53 20.19
CA ASN A 170 -17.77 14.66 21.27
C ASN A 170 -17.31 13.20 21.17
N ASP A 171 -16.38 12.89 20.25
CA ASP A 171 -15.82 11.55 20.05
C ASP A 171 -15.07 11.05 21.30
N LYS A 172 -15.81 10.59 22.32
CA LYS A 172 -15.31 9.70 23.36
C LYS A 172 -15.58 8.26 22.92
N PRO A 173 -14.64 7.33 23.15
CA PRO A 173 -14.90 5.92 22.87
C PRO A 173 -16.06 5.47 23.77
N HIS A 174 -17.17 5.04 23.17
CA HIS A 174 -18.17 4.27 23.88
C HIS A 174 -17.53 2.94 24.29
N GLY A 175 -17.05 2.88 25.53
CA GLY A 175 -16.65 1.65 26.18
C GLY A 175 -17.84 0.70 26.30
N PRO A 176 -17.60 -0.63 26.34
CA PRO A 176 -18.67 -1.60 26.39
C PRO A 176 -19.30 -1.57 27.78
N GLY A 177 -20.53 -1.08 27.88
CA GLY A 177 -21.33 -1.22 29.08
C GLY A 177 -22.32 -0.10 29.23
N GLU A 178 -23.49 -0.25 28.62
CA GLU A 178 -24.78 0.14 29.21
C GLU A 178 -25.92 -0.32 28.30
N MET A 179 -26.38 -1.55 28.52
CA MET A 179 -27.81 -1.86 28.40
C MET A 179 -28.19 -2.61 29.68
N LYS A 180 -28.82 -1.87 30.58
CA LYS A 180 -29.73 -2.39 31.58
C LYS A 180 -31.13 -1.95 31.19
#